data_AF-A0A2G6KQJ4-F1
#
_entry.id   AF-A0A2G6KQJ4-F1
#
_cell.length_a   1.000
_cell.length_b   1.000
_cell.length_c   1.000
_cell.angle_alpha   90.00
_cell.angle_beta   90.00
_cell.angle_gamma   90.00
#
_symmetry.space_group_name_H-M   'P 1'
#
loop_
_entity.id
_entity.type
_entity.pdbx_description
1 polymer ?
#
loop_
_entity_poly.entity_id
_entity_poly.type
_entity_poly.pdbx_seq_one_letter_code
_entity_poly.pdbx_strand_id
1 'polypeptide(L)'
;MKAQLAKPRLRFVALCLGALLQALATTVPAQSLPPEVVPATKWHHENTATHGSAILKVHLRTLHERRIRFPEAIELTENSTVPDKLFMRKRDDELSLSALASFERVFLEFKGLDTGNIYRLSVRASDLGKRIPLKIVLP
;
A
#
# COMPACT_ATOMS: atom_id res chain seq x y z
N MET A 1 -94.68 52.45 -21.79
CA MET A 1 -93.82 53.65 -21.65
C MET A 1 -92.84 53.42 -20.50
N LYS A 2 -91.53 53.59 -20.76
CA LYS A 2 -90.38 53.63 -19.82
C LYS A 2 -90.08 52.31 -19.06
N ALA A 3 -88.85 51.90 -18.74
CA ALA A 3 -87.49 52.24 -19.17
C ALA A 3 -86.53 51.19 -18.56
N GLN A 4 -85.46 50.88 -19.31
CA GLN A 4 -84.05 50.77 -18.89
C GLN A 4 -83.50 49.74 -17.87
N LEU A 5 -82.37 49.16 -18.31
CA LEU A 5 -81.12 48.81 -17.58
C LEU A 5 -81.20 47.65 -16.56
N ALA A 6 -80.23 46.76 -16.40
CA ALA A 6 -78.87 46.59 -16.92
C ALA A 6 -78.43 45.11 -16.72
N LYS A 7 -77.47 44.64 -17.53
CA LYS A 7 -76.72 43.38 -17.34
C LYS A 7 -75.73 43.52 -16.16
N PRO A 8 -75.37 42.42 -15.45
CA PRO A 8 -74.20 41.62 -15.85
C PRO A 8 -74.36 40.08 -15.65
N ARG A 9 -73.95 39.27 -16.65
CA ARG A 9 -72.78 38.33 -16.66
C ARG A 9 -72.89 37.21 -15.61
N LEU A 10 -73.53 36.08 -15.88
CA LEU A 10 -73.12 34.90 -16.68
C LEU A 10 -71.88 34.12 -16.15
N ARG A 11 -72.14 32.83 -15.91
CA ARG A 11 -71.28 31.63 -15.80
C ARG A 11 -70.92 31.23 -14.35
N PHE A 12 -71.64 30.26 -13.75
CA PHE A 12 -71.62 28.79 -13.95
C PHE A 12 -70.27 28.11 -13.71
N VAL A 13 -70.35 26.99 -13.00
CA VAL A 13 -69.37 25.89 -12.80
C VAL A 13 -68.36 26.16 -11.67
N ALA A 14 -68.57 25.71 -10.43
CA ALA A 14 -68.67 24.36 -9.88
C ALA A 14 -67.32 23.62 -9.74
N LEU A 15 -67.10 23.21 -8.48
CA LEU A 15 -66.52 21.95 -8.01
C LEU A 15 -65.00 21.76 -7.89
N CYS A 16 -64.70 21.04 -6.81
CA CYS A 16 -63.53 20.23 -6.49
C CYS A 16 -62.37 20.96 -5.79
N LEU A 17 -62.24 20.86 -4.46
CA LEU A 17 -61.83 19.67 -3.69
C LEU A 17 -60.34 19.37 -3.90
N GLY A 18 -59.57 19.40 -2.82
CA GLY A 18 -58.26 18.75 -2.77
C GLY A 18 -57.21 19.57 -2.05
N ALA A 19 -57.03 19.26 -0.77
CA ALA A 19 -55.88 19.68 0.02
C ALA A 19 -54.56 19.32 -0.68
N LEU A 20 -53.59 20.23 -0.67
CA LEU A 20 -52.20 19.87 -0.90
C LEU A 20 -51.30 20.58 0.10
N LEU A 21 -51.05 19.84 1.19
CA LEU A 21 -50.02 20.07 2.18
C LEU A 21 -48.65 20.10 1.46
N GLN A 22 -47.99 21.25 1.39
CA GLN A 22 -46.62 21.31 0.89
C GLN A 22 -45.66 20.79 1.97
N ALA A 23 -45.26 19.54 1.82
CA ALA A 23 -44.23 18.92 2.65
C ALA A 23 -42.85 19.47 2.26
N LEU A 24 -42.14 19.98 3.27
CA LEU A 24 -40.73 20.36 3.22
C LEU A 24 -39.87 19.16 2.80
N ALA A 25 -39.30 19.21 1.60
CA ALA A 25 -38.24 18.27 1.21
C ALA A 25 -36.91 18.77 1.80
N THR A 26 -36.60 18.37 3.04
CA THR A 26 -35.25 18.46 3.59
C THR A 26 -34.37 17.44 2.87
N THR A 27 -33.50 17.92 1.99
CA THR A 27 -32.41 17.13 1.40
C THR A 27 -31.41 16.77 2.50
N VAL A 28 -31.36 15.50 2.88
CA VAL A 28 -30.31 14.96 3.76
C VAL A 28 -29.02 14.90 2.94
N PRO A 29 -27.90 15.52 3.37
CA PRO A 29 -26.64 15.37 2.67
C PRO A 29 -26.17 13.91 2.82
N ALA A 30 -25.82 13.29 1.69
CA ALA A 30 -25.27 11.95 1.67
C ALA A 30 -24.00 11.91 2.52
N GLN A 31 -24.06 11.19 3.65
CA GLN A 31 -22.87 10.87 4.43
C GLN A 31 -21.95 10.02 3.54
N SER A 32 -20.83 10.62 3.13
CA SER A 32 -19.73 9.88 2.51
C SER A 32 -19.23 8.85 3.52
N LEU A 33 -19.43 7.57 3.23
CA LEU A 33 -18.84 6.48 4.00
C LEU A 33 -17.31 6.70 4.08
N PRO A 34 -16.67 6.39 5.22
CA PRO A 34 -15.22 6.43 5.29
C PRO A 34 -14.63 5.52 4.21
N PRO A 35 -13.51 5.90 3.57
CA PRO A 35 -12.89 5.06 2.55
C PRO A 35 -12.61 3.68 3.15
N GLU A 36 -13.08 2.65 2.45
CA GLU A 36 -12.82 1.25 2.79
C GLU A 36 -11.30 1.04 2.83
N VAL A 37 -10.77 0.81 4.03
CA VAL A 37 -9.37 0.41 4.20
C VAL A 37 -9.27 -1.05 3.83
N VAL A 38 -9.06 -1.32 2.54
CA VAL A 38 -8.76 -2.66 2.05
C VAL A 38 -7.35 -3.01 2.53
N PRO A 39 -7.15 -4.12 3.26
CA PRO A 39 -5.82 -4.60 3.59
C PRO A 39 -5.04 -4.81 2.29
N ALA A 40 -3.79 -4.36 2.20
CA ALA A 40 -2.94 -4.62 1.05
C ALA A 40 -2.67 -6.14 0.95
N THR A 41 -3.57 -6.86 0.27
CA THR A 41 -3.56 -8.32 0.13
C THR A 41 -2.36 -8.80 -0.69
N LYS A 42 -1.61 -7.89 -1.33
CA LYS A 42 -0.35 -8.13 -2.02
C LYS A 42 0.61 -6.96 -1.81
N TRP A 43 1.87 -7.26 -1.48
CA TRP A 43 2.96 -6.29 -1.57
C TRP A 43 3.09 -5.85 -3.03
N HIS A 44 2.68 -4.63 -3.35
CA HIS A 44 2.54 -4.18 -4.73
C HIS A 44 3.87 -3.92 -5.46
N HIS A 45 5.02 -4.00 -4.79
CA HIS A 45 6.32 -3.78 -5.41
C HIS A 45 7.38 -4.67 -4.74
N GLU A 46 7.68 -5.83 -5.32
CA GLU A 46 8.85 -6.64 -4.97
C GLU A 46 9.89 -6.44 -6.08
N ASN A 47 11.12 -6.06 -5.73
CA ASN A 47 12.19 -5.97 -6.72
C ASN A 47 12.77 -7.36 -6.94
N THR A 48 12.98 -7.75 -8.20
CA THR A 48 13.64 -9.02 -8.52
C THR A 48 15.13 -8.79 -8.81
N ALA A 49 15.99 -9.68 -8.33
CA ALA A 49 17.41 -9.72 -8.69
C ALA A 49 17.83 -11.13 -9.11
N THR A 50 18.53 -11.25 -10.23
CA THR A 50 19.00 -12.55 -10.75
C THR A 50 20.38 -12.90 -10.21
N HIS A 51 20.54 -14.12 -9.70
CA HIS A 51 21.79 -14.62 -9.12
C HIS A 51 22.66 -15.31 -10.18
N GLY A 52 23.51 -14.53 -10.89
CA GLY A 52 24.36 -15.03 -11.98
C GLY A 52 25.88 -14.99 -11.73
N SER A 53 26.34 -14.93 -10.46
CA SER A 53 27.70 -14.57 -9.97
C SER A 53 27.88 -13.12 -9.50
N ALA A 54 26.84 -12.29 -9.60
CA ALA A 54 26.89 -10.89 -9.20
C ALA A 54 26.64 -10.68 -7.68
N ILE A 55 27.46 -9.81 -7.05
CA ILE A 55 27.20 -9.30 -5.71
C ILE A 55 25.94 -8.42 -5.72
N LEU A 56 24.95 -8.79 -4.91
CA LEU A 56 23.69 -8.07 -4.81
C LEU A 56 23.83 -6.83 -3.93
N LYS A 57 23.63 -5.65 -4.52
CA LYS A 57 23.73 -4.37 -3.79
C LYS A 57 22.44 -4.10 -3.01
N VAL A 58 22.55 -4.06 -1.69
CA VAL A 58 21.45 -3.77 -0.77
C VAL A 58 21.70 -2.44 -0.08
N HIS A 59 20.86 -1.45 -0.35
CA HIS A 59 20.87 -0.17 0.37
C HIS A 59 19.64 -0.12 1.29
N LEU A 60 19.90 -0.21 2.58
CA LEU A 60 18.91 -0.17 3.65
C LEU A 60 18.60 1.28 4.03
N ARG A 61 17.32 1.57 4.30
CA ARG A 61 16.93 2.81 4.96
C ARG A 61 17.13 2.63 6.46
N THR A 62 17.79 3.58 7.12
CA THR A 62 17.95 3.54 8.58
C THR A 62 16.59 3.48 9.29
N LEU A 63 16.54 2.72 10.38
CA LEU A 63 15.35 2.49 11.22
C LEU A 63 14.15 1.87 10.48
N HIS A 64 14.40 1.22 9.34
CA HIS A 64 13.37 0.51 8.59
C HIS A 64 13.81 -0.91 8.27
N GLU A 65 12.84 -1.83 8.30
CA GLU A 65 13.03 -3.20 7.85
C GLU A 65 13.01 -3.25 6.31
N ARG A 66 13.91 -4.06 5.75
CA ARG A 66 13.87 -4.50 4.37
C ARG A 66 14.01 -6.01 4.32
N ARG A 67 13.07 -6.67 3.65
CA ARG A 67 13.06 -8.12 3.47
C ARG A 67 13.74 -8.53 2.18
N ILE A 68 14.45 -9.65 2.24
CA ILE A 68 15.08 -10.30 1.11
C ILE A 68 14.63 -11.76 1.11
N ARG A 69 13.95 -12.20 0.05
CA ARG A 69 13.56 -13.59 -0.17
C ARG A 69 14.58 -14.26 -1.09
N PHE A 70 15.11 -15.39 -0.65
CA PHE A 70 16.02 -16.24 -1.40
C PHE A 70 15.22 -17.31 -2.14
N PRO A 71 15.78 -17.95 -3.18
CA PRO A 71 15.11 -19.04 -3.89
C PRO A 71 15.07 -20.35 -3.08
N GLU A 72 15.80 -20.42 -1.97
CA GLU A 72 15.93 -21.57 -1.08
C GLU A 72 16.26 -21.09 0.35
N ALA A 73 16.20 -22.01 1.33
CA ALA A 73 16.64 -21.72 2.69
C ALA A 73 18.14 -21.40 2.74
N ILE A 74 18.54 -20.47 3.61
CA ILE A 74 19.93 -19.98 3.65
C ILE A 74 20.57 -20.06 5.03
N GLU A 75 21.91 -19.99 5.07
CA GLU A 75 22.70 -19.87 6.29
C GLU A 75 23.80 -18.82 6.13
N LEU A 76 24.03 -18.02 7.16
CA LEU A 76 25.10 -17.01 7.16
C LEU A 76 26.45 -17.71 7.29
N THR A 77 27.39 -17.37 6.42
CA THR A 77 28.74 -17.94 6.45
C THR A 77 29.68 -17.16 7.37
N GLU A 78 30.74 -17.82 7.84
CA GLU A 78 31.81 -17.22 8.66
C GLU A 78 32.59 -16.11 7.94
N ASN A 79 32.48 -16.03 6.60
CA ASN A 79 33.09 -14.98 5.78
C ASN A 79 32.40 -13.61 5.95
N SER A 80 31.30 -13.54 6.71
CA SER A 80 30.49 -12.33 6.86
C SER A 80 30.92 -11.50 8.06
N THR A 81 31.00 -10.19 7.88
CA THR A 81 31.13 -9.24 9.00
C THR A 81 29.81 -8.50 9.20
N VAL A 82 29.11 -8.81 10.29
CA VAL A 82 27.85 -8.17 10.64
C VAL A 82 28.14 -6.92 11.48
N PRO A 83 27.78 -5.71 11.04
CA PRO A 83 27.92 -4.51 11.87
C PRO A 83 27.01 -4.58 13.10
N ASP A 84 27.47 -4.10 14.26
CA ASP A 84 26.65 -4.01 15.49
C ASP A 84 25.36 -3.21 15.32
N LYS A 85 25.34 -2.31 14.34
CA LYS A 85 24.20 -1.48 13.94
C LYS A 85 23.29 -2.11 12.90
N LEU A 86 23.50 -3.39 12.55
CA LEU A 86 22.64 -4.15 11.65
C LEU A 86 21.94 -5.27 12.43
N PHE A 87 20.63 -5.16 12.55
CA PHE A 87 19.81 -6.26 13.05
C PHE A 87 19.41 -7.17 11.89
N MET A 88 19.58 -8.48 12.10
CA MET A 88 19.27 -9.53 11.14
C MET A 88 18.33 -10.55 11.77
N ARG A 89 17.26 -10.89 11.07
CA ARG A 89 16.37 -11.99 11.46
C ARG A 89 16.13 -12.88 10.25
N LYS A 90 16.50 -14.15 10.38
CA LYS A 90 16.30 -15.17 9.35
C LYS A 90 15.08 -16.02 9.70
N ARG A 91 14.28 -16.37 8.69
CA ARG A 91 13.22 -17.37 8.75
C ARG A 91 13.17 -18.10 7.43
N ASP A 92 13.57 -19.37 7.41
CA ASP A 92 13.60 -20.23 6.22
C ASP A 92 14.40 -19.59 5.06
N ASP A 93 13.73 -19.23 3.96
CA ASP A 93 14.23 -18.55 2.77
C ASP A 93 14.17 -17.01 2.84
N GLU A 94 13.71 -16.45 3.97
CA GLU A 94 13.54 -15.00 4.15
C GLU A 94 14.54 -14.42 5.16
N LEU A 95 15.16 -13.30 4.77
CA LEU A 95 16.04 -12.49 5.60
C LEU A 95 15.45 -11.09 5.79
N SER A 96 15.14 -10.74 7.04
CA SER A 96 14.80 -9.37 7.44
C SER A 96 16.06 -8.62 7.89
N LEU A 97 16.34 -7.48 7.26
CA LEU A 97 17.45 -6.59 7.61
C LEU A 97 16.94 -5.24 8.11
N SER A 98 17.42 -4.78 9.26
CA SER A 98 17.10 -3.47 9.82
C SER A 98 18.36 -2.77 10.31
N ALA A 99 18.68 -1.60 9.76
CA ALA A 99 19.85 -0.82 10.19
C ALA A 99 19.46 0.16 11.29
N LEU A 100 20.09 0.06 12.47
CA LEU A 100 19.88 0.96 13.61
C LEU A 100 20.52 2.34 13.37
N ALA A 101 21.60 2.39 12.59
CA ALA A 101 22.30 3.62 12.22
C ALA A 101 22.89 3.53 10.81
N SER A 102 23.31 4.66 10.24
CA SER A 102 23.97 4.70 8.92
C SER A 102 25.31 3.97 8.96
N PHE A 103 25.66 3.31 7.86
CA PHE A 103 26.92 2.58 7.74
C PHE A 103 27.42 2.43 6.33
N GLU A 104 28.74 2.47 6.21
CA GLU A 104 29.46 2.16 4.99
C GLU A 104 29.36 0.70 4.61
N ARG A 105 29.58 0.43 3.33
CA ARG A 105 29.36 -0.89 2.73
C ARG A 105 30.08 -2.02 3.49
N VAL A 106 29.32 -3.07 3.78
CA VAL A 106 29.81 -4.37 4.28
C VAL A 106 29.35 -5.50 3.36
N PHE A 107 29.99 -6.66 3.49
CA PHE A 107 29.64 -7.85 2.73
C PHE A 107 29.10 -8.93 3.66
N LEU A 108 27.94 -9.45 3.29
CA LEU A 108 27.34 -10.62 3.91
C LEU A 108 27.29 -11.73 2.87
N GLU A 109 27.70 -12.93 3.26
CA GLU A 109 27.71 -14.10 2.41
C GLU A 109 26.83 -15.19 3.04
N PHE A 110 25.88 -15.68 2.26
CA PHE A 110 24.97 -16.73 2.66
C PHE A 110 25.14 -17.96 1.78
N LYS A 111 25.05 -19.14 2.37
CA LYS A 111 25.02 -20.42 1.65
C LYS A 111 23.59 -20.95 1.59
N GLY A 112 23.13 -21.33 0.41
CA GLY A 112 21.88 -22.05 0.21
C GLY A 112 21.99 -23.46 0.77
N LEU A 113 20.98 -23.88 1.53
CA LEU A 113 20.97 -25.19 2.20
C LEU A 113 20.62 -26.33 1.25
N ASP A 114 19.89 -26.06 0.17
CA ASP A 114 19.42 -27.08 -0.78
C ASP A 114 20.45 -27.30 -1.90
N THR A 115 21.04 -26.22 -2.40
CA THR A 115 21.95 -26.25 -3.57
C THR A 115 23.42 -26.03 -3.21
N GLY A 116 23.71 -25.47 -2.03
CA GLY A 116 25.04 -24.99 -1.68
C GLY A 116 25.47 -23.69 -2.36
N ASN A 117 24.56 -23.03 -3.10
CA ASN A 117 24.86 -21.77 -3.79
C ASN A 117 25.30 -20.68 -2.80
N ILE A 118 26.26 -19.85 -3.23
CA ILE A 118 26.77 -18.75 -2.41
C ILE A 118 26.15 -17.44 -2.88
N TYR A 119 25.35 -16.82 -2.00
CA TYR A 119 24.73 -15.52 -2.21
C TYR A 119 25.52 -14.42 -1.50
N ARG A 120 26.04 -13.45 -2.27
CA ARG A 120 26.79 -12.32 -1.72
C ARG A 120 25.97 -11.05 -1.76
N LEU A 121 25.79 -10.42 -0.60
CA LEU A 121 25.14 -9.12 -0.45
C LEU A 121 26.17 -8.05 -0.10
N SER A 122 26.20 -6.96 -0.87
CA SER A 122 26.88 -5.70 -0.49
C SER A 122 25.86 -4.81 0.21
N VAL A 123 25.89 -4.75 1.55
CA VAL A 123 24.91 -4.02 2.36
C VAL A 123 25.48 -2.67 2.80
N ARG A 124 24.73 -1.59 2.62
CA ARG A 124 25.00 -0.27 3.22
C ARG A 124 23.72 0.32 3.80
N ALA A 125 23.82 1.29 4.71
CA ALA A 125 22.65 1.96 5.26
C ALA A 125 22.79 3.50 5.27
N SER A 126 21.73 4.18 4.85
CA SER A 126 21.56 5.63 5.03
C SER A 126 20.07 5.99 5.06
N ASP A 127 19.75 7.26 5.29
CA ASP A 127 18.39 7.83 5.18
C ASP A 127 17.76 7.70 3.77
N LEU A 128 18.59 7.69 2.72
CA LEU A 128 18.20 7.52 1.31
C LEU A 128 18.00 6.05 0.88
N GLY A 129 18.09 5.10 1.81
CA GLY A 129 17.95 3.69 1.48
C GLY A 129 16.54 3.29 1.01
N LYS A 130 16.43 2.07 0.48
CA LYS A 130 15.15 1.52 -0.01
C LYS A 130 14.45 0.72 1.09
N ARG A 131 13.12 0.79 1.09
CA ARG A 131 12.22 -0.01 1.96
C ARG A 131 11.59 -1.19 1.22
N ILE A 132 11.75 -1.23 -0.09
CA ILE A 132 11.07 -2.18 -0.98
C ILE A 132 11.70 -3.58 -0.80
N PRO A 133 10.90 -4.62 -0.54
CA PRO A 133 11.37 -6.00 -0.51
C PRO A 133 12.11 -6.41 -1.78
N LEU A 134 12.99 -7.40 -1.63
CA LEU A 134 13.83 -7.92 -2.71
C LEU A 134 13.62 -9.44 -2.80
N LYS A 135 13.39 -9.96 -4.00
CA LYS A 135 13.37 -11.40 -4.27
C LYS A 135 14.54 -11.74 -5.16
N ILE A 136 15.31 -12.74 -4.74
CA ILE A 136 16.40 -13.30 -5.51
C ILE A 136 15.83 -14.47 -6.32
N VAL A 137 16.10 -14.46 -7.62
CA VAL A 137 15.75 -15.56 -8.52
C VAL A 137 17.02 -16.14 -9.13
N LEU A 138 17.04 -17.45 -9.33
CA LEU A 138 18.07 -18.09 -10.14
C LEU A 138 17.79 -17.81 -11.63
N PRO A 139 18.84 -17.70 -12.47
CA PRO A 139 18.68 -17.56 -13.91
C PRO A 139 17.97 -18.75 -14.56
#